data_AF-A0AAU0YKR2-F1
#
_entry.id   AF-A0AAU0YKR2-F1
#
_cell.length_a   1.000
_cell.length_b   1.000
_cell.length_c   1.000
_cell.angle_alpha   90.00
_cell.angle_beta   90.00
_cell.angle_gamma   90.00
#
_symmetry.space_group_name_H-M   'P 1'
#
loop_
_entity.id
_entity.type
_entity.pdbx_description
1 polymer ?
#
loop_
_entity_poly.entity_id
_entity_poly.type
_entity_poly.pdbx_seq_one_letter_code
_entity_poly.pdbx_strand_id
1 'polypeptide(L)'
;MDVEPKLAYTSSQLRKLASDLDDMQEYLGDQVKRMDEIVDGIETGWRGPTATAYRSLHRGAAEDAVRIGQNIQFLAEAIRLSEGGFTNQELETLEQFRRVQADVDVEAAADALSTPTTQAPRSRLQDF
;
A
#
# COMPACT_ATOMS: atom_id res chain seq x y z
N MET A 1 29.11 -34.12 9.74
CA MET A 1 27.90 -34.13 8.90
C MET A 1 27.27 -32.77 9.06
N ASP A 2 27.52 -31.87 8.11
CA ASP A 2 26.87 -30.57 8.08
C ASP A 2 25.39 -30.79 7.81
N VAL A 3 24.56 -30.45 8.79
CA VAL A 3 23.11 -30.44 8.63
C VAL A 3 22.80 -29.16 7.87
N GLU A 4 22.77 -29.27 6.55
CA GLU A 4 22.28 -28.21 5.68
C GLU A 4 20.87 -27.81 6.18
N PRO A 5 20.64 -26.53 6.55
CA PRO A 5 19.36 -26.12 7.10
C PRO A 5 18.30 -26.28 6.03
N LYS A 6 17.50 -27.34 6.14
CA LYS A 6 16.37 -27.58 5.25
C LYS A 6 15.33 -26.50 5.56
N LEU A 7 15.18 -25.53 4.65
CA LEU A 7 14.14 -24.51 4.72
C LEU A 7 12.79 -25.19 5.05
N ALA A 8 12.06 -24.67 6.02
CA ALA A 8 10.75 -25.22 6.45
C ALA A 8 9.68 -25.15 5.35
N TYR A 9 9.98 -24.48 4.23
CA TYR A 9 9.12 -24.25 3.08
C TYR A 9 9.85 -24.62 1.80
N THR A 10 9.12 -25.14 0.82
CA THR A 10 9.63 -25.37 -0.53
C THR A 10 9.77 -24.05 -1.30
N SER A 11 10.60 -24.03 -2.33
CA SER A 11 10.71 -22.88 -3.26
C SER A 11 9.36 -22.45 -3.83
N SER A 12 8.51 -23.42 -4.21
CA SER A 12 7.16 -23.15 -4.70
C SER A 12 6.26 -22.49 -3.65
N GLN A 13 6.40 -22.84 -2.37
CA GLN A 13 5.65 -22.22 -1.27
C GLN A 13 6.12 -20.79 -1.01
N LEU A 14 7.42 -20.52 -1.06
CA LEU A 14 7.97 -19.17 -0.89
C LEU A 14 7.56 -18.25 -2.04
N ARG A 15 7.62 -18.73 -3.29
CA ARG A 15 7.12 -17.98 -4.46
C ARG A 15 5.63 -17.65 -4.34
N LYS A 16 4.83 -18.62 -3.90
CA LYS A 16 3.40 -18.38 -3.65
C LYS A 16 3.21 -17.34 -2.56
N LEU A 17 3.92 -17.43 -1.44
CA LEU A 17 3.80 -16.48 -0.34
C LEU A 17 4.19 -15.05 -0.77
N ALA A 18 5.24 -14.89 -1.57
CA ALA A 18 5.62 -13.60 -2.13
C ALA A 18 4.51 -13.03 -3.04
N SER A 19 3.89 -13.88 -3.88
CA SER A 19 2.73 -13.48 -4.71
C SER A 19 1.51 -13.10 -3.86
N ASP A 20 1.19 -13.90 -2.83
CA ASP A 20 0.07 -13.64 -1.92
C ASP A 20 0.29 -12.29 -1.18
N LEU A 21 1.54 -11.91 -0.90
CA LEU A 21 1.89 -10.60 -0.33
C LEU A 21 1.66 -9.45 -1.34
N ASP A 22 2.06 -9.62 -2.60
CA ASP A 22 1.77 -8.63 -3.65
C ASP A 22 0.24 -8.42 -3.80
N ASP A 23 -0.53 -9.51 -3.84
CA ASP A 23 -1.99 -9.48 -3.95
C ASP A 23 -2.64 -8.74 -2.76
N MET A 24 -2.12 -8.93 -1.54
CA MET A 24 -2.60 -8.21 -0.35
C MET A 24 -2.33 -6.71 -0.44
N GLN A 25 -1.19 -6.30 -0.99
CA GLN A 25 -0.87 -4.89 -1.18
C GLN A 25 -1.84 -4.22 -2.15
N GLU A 26 -2.12 -4.87 -3.29
CA GLU A 26 -3.10 -4.38 -4.27
C GLU A 26 -4.50 -4.29 -3.65
N TYR A 27 -4.92 -5.35 -2.95
CA TYR A 27 -6.21 -5.39 -2.28
C TYR A 27 -6.40 -4.25 -1.27
N LEU A 28 -5.38 -3.95 -0.44
CA LEU A 28 -5.44 -2.85 0.52
C LEU A 28 -5.61 -1.49 -0.18
N GLY A 29 -4.84 -1.24 -1.24
CA GLY A 29 -4.96 -0.01 -2.03
C GLY A 29 -6.36 0.16 -2.63
N ASP A 30 -6.93 -0.93 -3.15
CA ASP A 30 -8.28 -0.92 -3.71
C ASP A 30 -9.36 -0.70 -2.65
N GLN A 31 -9.20 -1.22 -1.42
CA GLN A 31 -10.15 -0.96 -0.34
C GLN A 31 -10.16 0.53 0.05
N VAL A 32 -9.00 1.17 0.11
CA VAL A 32 -8.91 2.61 0.39
C VAL A 32 -9.63 3.43 -0.69
N LYS A 33 -9.39 3.12 -1.97
CA LYS A 33 -10.08 3.79 -3.09
C LYS A 33 -11.59 3.57 -3.05
N ARG A 34 -12.05 2.34 -2.79
CA ARG A 34 -13.49 2.03 -2.65
C ARG A 34 -14.14 2.82 -1.52
N MET A 35 -13.44 3.00 -0.40
CA MET A 35 -13.95 3.82 0.71
C MET A 35 -14.13 5.29 0.30
N ASP A 36 -13.24 5.81 -0.55
CA ASP A 36 -13.32 7.17 -1.10
C ASP A 36 -14.53 7.34 -2.02
N GLU A 37 -14.73 6.41 -2.97
CA GLU A 37 -15.85 6.43 -3.92
C GLU A 37 -17.22 6.38 -3.24
N ILE A 38 -17.34 5.61 -2.15
CA ILE A 38 -18.58 5.56 -1.36
C ILE A 38 -18.91 6.95 -0.80
N VAL A 39 -17.89 7.70 -0.39
CA VAL A 39 -18.06 9.05 0.20
C VAL A 39 -18.47 10.07 -0.86
N ASP A 40 -17.84 10.04 -2.03
CA ASP A 40 -18.25 10.85 -3.18
C ASP A 40 -19.73 10.60 -3.55
N GLY A 41 -20.19 9.35 -3.44
CA GLY A 41 -21.59 8.97 -3.66
C GLY A 41 -22.59 9.54 -2.64
N ILE A 42 -22.18 9.72 -1.38
CA ILE A 42 -23.03 10.21 -0.28
C ILE A 42 -22.82 11.70 0.05
N GLU A 43 -21.83 12.35 -0.54
CA GLU A 43 -21.43 13.74 -0.25
C GLU A 43 -22.55 14.77 -0.42
N THR A 44 -23.58 14.45 -1.21
CA THR A 44 -24.78 15.26 -1.34
C THR A 44 -25.48 15.49 0.02
N GLY A 45 -25.36 14.55 0.96
CA GLY A 45 -25.95 14.61 2.30
C GLY A 45 -25.01 14.99 3.44
N TRP A 46 -23.69 15.01 3.22
CA TRP A 46 -22.67 15.14 4.30
C TRP A 46 -21.90 16.47 4.27
N ARG A 47 -22.43 17.50 3.61
CA ARG A 47 -21.80 18.82 3.59
C ARG A 47 -21.64 19.39 5.00
N GLY A 48 -20.40 19.66 5.40
CA GLY A 48 -20.09 20.32 6.67
C GLY A 48 -18.96 19.64 7.46
N PRO A 49 -18.86 19.90 8.77
CA PRO A 49 -17.78 19.40 9.63
C PRO A 49 -17.57 17.89 9.59
N THR A 50 -18.64 17.11 9.37
CA THR A 50 -18.59 15.65 9.27
C THR A 50 -17.83 15.17 8.03
N ALA A 51 -18.06 15.77 6.85
CA ALA A 51 -17.27 15.44 5.65
C ALA A 51 -15.79 15.76 5.83
N THR A 52 -15.45 16.91 6.43
CA THR A 52 -14.07 17.27 6.73
C THR A 52 -13.40 16.25 7.67
N ALA A 53 -14.10 15.86 8.75
CA ALA A 53 -13.60 14.86 9.69
C ALA A 53 -13.39 13.48 9.02
N TYR A 54 -14.32 13.06 8.17
CA TYR A 54 -14.18 11.82 7.40
C TYR A 54 -12.98 11.88 6.45
N ARG A 55 -12.85 12.93 5.64
CA ARG A 55 -11.73 13.07 4.69
C ARG A 55 -10.38 13.03 5.40
N SER A 56 -10.28 13.65 6.58
CA SER A 56 -9.06 13.57 7.41
C SER A 56 -8.78 12.14 7.89
N LEU A 57 -9.80 11.39 8.29
CA LEU A 57 -9.64 10.00 8.71
C LEU A 57 -9.28 9.09 7.53
N HIS A 58 -9.92 9.29 6.38
CA HIS A 58 -9.66 8.54 5.15
C HIS A 58 -8.22 8.76 4.68
N ARG A 59 -7.75 10.02 4.66
CA ARG A 59 -6.35 10.33 4.37
C ARG A 59 -5.40 9.58 5.31
N GLY A 60 -5.67 9.60 6.62
CA GLY A 60 -4.86 8.85 7.58
C GLY A 60 -4.83 7.34 7.28
N ALA A 61 -5.97 6.75 6.92
CA ALA A 61 -6.06 5.36 6.51
C ALA A 61 -5.30 5.07 5.19
N ALA A 62 -5.30 6.02 4.25
CA ALA A 62 -4.53 5.93 3.02
C ALA A 62 -3.02 5.98 3.29
N GLU A 63 -2.55 6.87 4.16
CA GLU A 63 -1.15 6.93 4.59
C GLU A 63 -0.72 5.62 5.29
N ASP A 64 -1.57 5.07 6.16
CA ASP A 64 -1.33 3.78 6.80
C ASP A 64 -1.26 2.64 5.77
N ALA A 65 -2.16 2.62 4.78
CA ALA A 65 -2.15 1.63 3.71
C ALA A 65 -0.87 1.70 2.87
N VAL A 66 -0.35 2.89 2.58
CA VAL A 66 0.94 3.07 1.90
C VAL A 66 2.08 2.49 2.73
N ARG A 67 2.15 2.81 4.04
CA ARG A 67 3.20 2.30 4.93
C ARG A 67 3.14 0.78 5.08
N ILE A 68 1.95 0.22 5.21
CA ILE A 68 1.74 -1.23 5.26
C ILE A 68 2.17 -1.86 3.94
N GLY A 69 1.80 -1.27 2.80
CA GLY A 69 2.17 -1.74 1.47
C GLY A 69 3.69 -1.80 1.26
N GLN A 70 4.41 -0.77 1.70
CA GLN A 70 5.89 -0.75 1.71
C GLN A 70 6.47 -1.94 2.49
N ASN A 71 6.00 -2.14 3.72
CA ASN A 71 6.45 -3.28 4.53
C ASN A 71 6.13 -4.63 3.87
N ILE A 72 4.96 -4.78 3.26
CA ILE A 72 4.57 -5.99 2.53
C ILE A 72 5.48 -6.22 1.32
N GLN A 73 5.78 -5.18 0.53
CA GLN A 73 6.71 -5.28 -0.60
C GLN A 73 8.11 -5.67 -0.15
N PHE A 74 8.60 -5.10 0.97
CA PHE A 74 9.87 -5.48 1.58
C PHE A 74 9.90 -6.96 1.97
N LEU A 75 8.83 -7.45 2.60
CA LEU A 75 8.72 -8.86 2.98
C LEU A 75 8.63 -9.79 1.75
N ALA A 76 7.88 -9.41 0.73
CA ALA A 76 7.78 -10.16 -0.51
C ALA A 76 9.16 -10.31 -1.17
N GLU A 77 9.92 -9.22 -1.24
CA GLU A 77 11.27 -9.24 -1.81
C GLU A 77 12.24 -10.08 -0.98
N ALA A 78 12.19 -9.98 0.35
CA ALA A 78 12.98 -10.83 1.23
C ALA A 78 12.68 -12.31 1.03
N ILE A 79 11.41 -12.66 0.83
CA ILE A 79 11.00 -14.05 0.60
C ILE A 79 11.52 -14.57 -0.75
N ARG A 80 11.44 -13.76 -1.81
CA ARG A 80 12.00 -14.11 -3.13
C ARG A 80 13.51 -14.39 -3.05
N LEU A 81 14.24 -13.54 -2.35
CA LEU A 81 15.69 -13.68 -2.18
C LEU A 81 16.06 -14.82 -1.22
N SER A 82 15.16 -15.23 -0.33
CA SER A 82 15.40 -16.34 0.61
C SER A 82 15.24 -17.74 0.01
N GLU A 83 14.86 -17.89 -1.28
CA GLU A 83 14.53 -19.18 -1.91
C GLU A 83 15.63 -20.25 -1.73
N GLY A 84 16.89 -19.82 -1.66
CA GLY A 84 18.07 -20.67 -1.39
C GLY A 84 18.82 -20.36 -0.08
N GLY A 85 18.24 -19.53 0.79
CA GLY A 85 18.94 -18.86 1.89
C GLY A 85 19.68 -17.60 1.42
N PHE A 86 19.93 -16.65 2.32
CA PHE A 86 20.51 -15.36 1.96
C PHE A 86 22.02 -15.42 1.71
N THR A 87 22.45 -14.87 0.59
CA THR A 87 23.84 -14.48 0.30
C THR A 87 24.11 -13.02 0.71
N ASN A 88 25.39 -12.64 0.81
CA ASN A 88 25.76 -11.25 1.10
C ASN A 88 25.24 -10.26 0.05
N GLN A 89 25.23 -10.66 -1.23
CA GLN A 89 24.74 -9.80 -2.32
C GLN A 89 23.22 -9.58 -2.22
N GLU A 90 22.47 -10.60 -1.82
CA GLU A 90 21.02 -10.50 -1.63
C GLU A 90 20.67 -9.65 -0.41
N LEU A 91 21.46 -9.73 0.66
CA LEU A 91 21.31 -8.83 1.80
C LEU A 91 21.60 -7.37 1.43
N GLU A 92 22.64 -7.10 0.65
CA GLU A 92 22.91 -5.75 0.13
C GLU A 92 21.77 -5.24 -0.75
N THR A 93 21.19 -6.12 -1.58
CA THR A 93 20.03 -5.81 -2.41
C THR A 93 18.82 -5.43 -1.54
N LEU A 94 18.55 -6.18 -0.47
CA LEU A 94 17.47 -5.85 0.47
C LEU A 94 17.69 -4.53 1.19
N GLU A 95 18.93 -4.23 1.60
CA GLU A 95 19.23 -2.94 2.21
C GLU A 95 19.02 -1.78 1.24
N GLN A 96 19.46 -1.93 -0.01
CA GLN A 96 19.23 -0.93 -1.05
C GLN A 96 17.73 -0.74 -1.30
N PHE A 97 16.97 -1.83 -1.40
CA PHE A 97 15.53 -1.78 -1.57
C PHE A 97 14.84 -1.03 -0.42
N ARG A 98 15.23 -1.32 0.82
CA ARG A 98 14.71 -0.62 2.00
C ARG A 98 15.01 0.88 1.99
N ARG A 99 16.19 1.30 1.53
CA ARG A 99 16.55 2.73 1.40
C ARG A 99 15.64 3.43 0.39
N VAL A 100 15.47 2.84 -0.80
CA VAL A 100 14.58 3.38 -1.84
C VAL A 100 13.14 3.51 -1.34
N GLN A 101 12.64 2.51 -0.60
CA GLN A 101 11.31 2.58 -0.02
C GLN A 101 11.17 3.67 1.07
N ALA A 102 12.21 3.88 1.88
CA ALA A 102 12.19 4.91 2.92
C ALA A 102 12.11 6.33 2.35
N ASP A 103 12.52 6.52 1.09
CA ASP A 103 12.46 7.79 0.37
C ASP A 103 11.09 8.05 -0.29
N VAL A 104 10.15 7.11 -0.22
CA VAL A 104 8.80 7.28 -0.78
C VAL A 104 8.05 8.34 0.02
N ASP A 105 7.53 9.34 -0.69
CA ASP A 105 6.61 10.33 -0.15
C ASP A 105 5.25 9.69 0.15
N VAL A 106 5.03 9.38 1.44
CA VAL A 106 3.81 8.73 1.92
C VAL A 106 2.59 9.62 1.71
N GLU A 107 2.74 10.93 1.87
CA GLU A 107 1.63 11.89 1.72
C GLU A 107 1.19 11.96 0.26
N ALA A 108 2.14 12.10 -0.67
CA ALA A 108 1.84 12.11 -2.10
C ALA A 108 1.28 10.76 -2.61
N ALA A 109 1.78 9.65 -2.08
CA ALA A 109 1.25 8.32 -2.40
C ALA A 109 -0.18 8.13 -1.86
N ALA A 110 -0.47 8.63 -0.66
CA ALA A 110 -1.81 8.63 -0.09
C ALA A 110 -2.77 9.51 -0.90
N ASP A 111 -2.31 10.66 -1.41
CA ASP A 111 -3.08 11.52 -2.31
C ASP A 111 -3.46 10.83 -3.64
N ALA A 112 -2.73 9.80 -4.07
CA ALA A 112 -3.11 9.01 -5.24
C ALA A 112 -4.16 7.92 -4.93
N LEU A 113 -4.39 7.63 -3.64
CA LEU A 113 -5.39 6.67 -3.15
C LEU A 113 -6.69 7.35 -2.68
N SER A 114 -6.69 8.67 -2.60
CA SER A 114 -7.83 9.51 -2.22
C SER A 114 -8.11 10.54 -3.31
N THR A 115 -9.36 10.97 -3.47
CA THR A 115 -9.68 12.06 -4.39
C THR A 115 -9.14 13.38 -3.81
N PRO A 116 -8.34 14.18 -4.56
CA PRO A 116 -7.78 15.42 -4.06
C PRO A 116 -8.88 16.40 -3.61
N THR A 117 -8.76 16.91 -2.39
CA THR A 117 -9.71 17.87 -1.76
C THR A 117 -9.91 19.17 -2.57
N THR A 118 -9.10 19.42 -3.59
CA THR A 118 -9.06 20.68 -4.35
C THR A 118 -10.18 20.85 -5.37
N GLN A 119 -10.94 19.81 -5.73
CA GLN A 119 -12.07 20.00 -6.64
C GLN A 119 -13.30 20.49 -5.85
N ALA A 120 -13.43 21.81 -5.72
CA ALA A 120 -14.68 22.42 -5.29
C ALA A 120 -15.82 21.86 -6.16
N PRO A 121 -16.97 21.48 -5.58
CA PRO A 121 -18.07 20.90 -6.34
C PRO A 121 -18.47 21.87 -7.43
N ARG A 122 -18.25 21.48 -8.70
CA ARG A 122 -18.73 22.25 -9.86
C ARG A 122 -20.25 22.28 -9.78
N SER A 123 -20.78 23.44 -9.41
CA SER A 123 -22.20 23.65 -9.35
C SER A 123 -22.75 23.64 -10.78
N ARG A 124 -23.72 22.77 -11.09
CA ARG A 124 -24.43 22.73 -12.38
C ARG A 124 -25.18 24.03 -12.72
N LEU A 125 -25.17 25.00 -11.81
CA LEU A 125 -25.66 26.37 -12.01
C LEU A 125 -24.68 27.26 -12.79
N GLN A 126 -23.46 26.80 -13.05
CA GLN A 126 -22.44 27.50 -13.84
C GLN A 126 -22.43 27.06 -15.32
N ASP A 127 -23.29 26.10 -15.69
CA ASP A 127 -23.43 25.58 -17.06
C ASP A 127 -24.56 26.30 -17.85
N PHE A 128 -25.00 27.48 -17.41
CA PHE A 128 -26.05 28.30 -18.06
C PHE A 128 -25.56 29.70 -18.41
#